data_AF-A0A9D1QU39-F1
#
_entry.id   AF-A0A9D1QU39-F1
#
_cell.length_a   1.000
_cell.length_b   1.000
_cell.length_c   1.000
_cell.angle_alpha   90.00
_cell.angle_beta   90.00
_cell.angle_gamma   90.00
#
_symmetry.space_group_name_H-M   'P 1'
#
loop_
_entity.id
_entity.type
_entity.pdbx_description
1 polymer ?
#
loop_
_entity_poly.entity_id
_entity_poly.type
_entity_poly.pdbx_seq_one_letter_code
_entity_poly.pdbx_strand_id
1 'polypeptide(L)'
;MINENDPSTLTTSGRLLNYNEAIKSGLEIGLTFTKLMDQLIKTTDADELVDAATQLADFHLDSDYVTFPHQYSNADYYLLFMSRMLELHDQGNQVMLQSRDAHEELVQQLTPLGDRGAFNFRVETSENGGVFYRERVTGQSLFYLNLERKMFRFNSHALTQLFVIDLHDTVPAETVKTSVQILVDFARYLKEDYGYSVDFNILDAANRQNYAVHSANLPAGVVDQLFVTAAKNDYMLTNGVNGNGARIALDKGVVVDIFNNQLEGQPEWVLTVHDENQKVSWFDVLLQYPFMRDWYLENLTDLEIKSDPLIFG
;
A
#
# COMPACT_ATOMS: atom_id res chain seq x y z
N MET A 1 -34.21 -41.91 -14.39
CA MET A 1 -34.00 -41.25 -13.08
C MET A 1 -34.43 -39.81 -13.24
N ILE A 2 -35.58 -39.45 -12.68
CA ILE A 2 -36.05 -38.05 -12.64
C ILE A 2 -35.29 -37.42 -11.48
N ASN A 3 -34.59 -36.33 -11.76
CA ASN A 3 -33.87 -35.60 -10.73
C ASN A 3 -34.92 -34.82 -9.92
N GLU A 4 -35.21 -35.24 -8.68
CA GLU A 4 -36.26 -34.62 -7.83
C GLU A 4 -35.99 -33.14 -7.49
N ASN A 5 -34.81 -32.63 -7.84
CA ASN A 5 -34.41 -31.23 -7.67
C ASN A 5 -34.55 -30.39 -8.97
N ASP A 6 -35.15 -30.92 -10.04
CA ASP A 6 -35.40 -30.12 -11.26
C ASP A 6 -36.63 -29.20 -11.05
N PRO A 7 -36.49 -27.86 -11.10
CA PRO A 7 -37.57 -26.89 -10.88
C PRO A 7 -38.79 -27.11 -11.80
N SER A 8 -38.56 -27.74 -12.96
CA SER A 8 -39.60 -28.07 -13.93
C SER A 8 -40.55 -29.19 -13.47
N THR A 9 -40.18 -29.96 -12.44
CA THR A 9 -40.90 -31.15 -11.94
C THR A 9 -41.70 -30.92 -10.65
N LEU A 10 -41.58 -29.75 -10.02
CA LEU A 10 -42.26 -29.43 -8.76
C LEU A 10 -43.74 -29.08 -8.94
N THR A 11 -44.58 -29.55 -8.00
CA THR A 11 -45.99 -29.12 -7.85
C THR A 11 -46.05 -27.62 -7.53
N THR A 12 -47.19 -26.97 -7.78
CA THR A 12 -47.39 -25.54 -7.47
C THR A 12 -47.06 -25.21 -6.01
N SER A 13 -47.46 -26.07 -5.06
CA SER A 13 -47.12 -25.92 -3.64
C SER A 13 -45.62 -26.08 -3.38
N GLY A 14 -44.94 -27.02 -4.07
CA GLY A 14 -43.48 -27.18 -3.98
C GLY A 14 -42.72 -25.96 -4.53
N ARG A 15 -43.20 -25.36 -5.62
CA ARG A 15 -42.62 -24.12 -6.17
C ARG A 15 -42.76 -22.93 -5.20
N LEU A 16 -43.92 -22.78 -4.56
CA LEU A 16 -44.14 -21.72 -3.56
C LEU A 16 -43.30 -21.93 -2.30
N LEU A 17 -43.12 -23.18 -1.86
CA LEU A 17 -42.25 -23.50 -0.73
C LEU A 17 -40.80 -23.15 -1.05
N ASN A 18 -40.29 -23.56 -2.22
CA ASN A 18 -38.93 -23.24 -2.65
C ASN A 18 -38.70 -21.73 -2.79
N TYR A 19 -39.67 -21.00 -3.35
CA TYR A 19 -39.61 -19.54 -3.43
C TYR A 19 -39.50 -18.90 -2.03
N ASN A 20 -40.30 -19.35 -1.07
CA ASN A 20 -40.27 -18.85 0.30
C ASN A 20 -38.95 -19.16 1.01
N GLU A 21 -38.40 -20.36 0.82
CA GLU A 21 -37.09 -20.73 1.38
C GLU A 21 -35.94 -19.92 0.73
N ALA A 22 -36.01 -19.63 -0.58
CA ALA A 22 -35.03 -18.80 -1.25
C ALA A 22 -35.01 -17.36 -0.71
N ILE A 23 -36.19 -16.77 -0.43
CA ILE A 23 -36.29 -15.46 0.23
C ILE A 23 -35.67 -15.52 1.64
N LYS A 24 -36.00 -16.54 2.44
CA LYS A 24 -35.42 -16.68 3.79
C LYS A 24 -33.90 -16.76 3.75
N SER A 25 -33.36 -17.55 2.82
CA SER A 25 -31.92 -17.66 2.61
C SER A 25 -31.30 -16.30 2.26
N GLY A 26 -31.92 -15.51 1.38
CA GLY A 26 -31.44 -14.16 1.05
C GLY A 26 -31.46 -13.21 2.25
N LEU A 27 -32.48 -13.30 3.11
CA LEU A 27 -32.54 -12.52 4.35
C LEU A 27 -31.48 -12.95 5.38
N GLU A 28 -31.18 -14.25 5.46
CA GLU A 28 -30.12 -14.79 6.33
C GLU A 28 -28.72 -14.33 5.89
N ILE A 29 -28.47 -14.17 4.58
CA ILE A 29 -27.25 -13.56 4.04
C ILE A 29 -27.12 -12.13 4.57
N GLY A 30 -28.19 -11.33 4.51
CA GLY A 30 -28.20 -9.98 5.07
C GLY A 30 -27.93 -9.94 6.58
N LEU A 31 -28.49 -10.87 7.35
CA LEU A 31 -28.17 -10.99 8.78
C LEU A 31 -26.70 -11.33 9.02
N THR A 32 -26.13 -12.22 8.21
CA THR A 32 -24.70 -12.59 8.30
C THR A 32 -23.81 -11.40 8.00
N PHE A 33 -24.12 -10.64 6.94
CA PHE A 33 -23.45 -9.40 6.60
C PHE A 33 -23.46 -8.40 7.77
N THR A 34 -24.62 -8.15 8.39
CA THR A 34 -24.70 -7.21 9.51
C THR A 34 -23.86 -7.63 10.72
N LYS A 35 -23.73 -8.94 10.99
CA LYS A 35 -22.87 -9.45 12.06
C LYS A 35 -21.39 -9.19 11.76
N LEU A 36 -20.95 -9.43 10.53
CA LEU A 36 -19.58 -9.16 10.10
C LEU A 36 -19.27 -7.65 10.19
N MET A 37 -20.20 -6.80 9.75
CA MET A 37 -20.07 -5.35 9.89
C MET A 37 -19.99 -4.90 11.35
N ASP A 38 -20.85 -5.46 12.22
CA ASP A 38 -20.82 -5.19 13.66
C ASP A 38 -19.47 -5.59 14.27
N GLN A 39 -18.93 -6.75 13.88
CA GLN A 39 -17.62 -7.22 14.33
C GLN A 39 -16.51 -6.28 13.85
N LEU A 40 -16.45 -5.98 12.55
CA LEU A 40 -15.45 -5.07 11.97
C LEU A 40 -15.46 -3.68 12.64
N ILE A 41 -16.63 -3.15 12.99
CA ILE A 41 -16.76 -1.81 13.58
C ILE A 41 -16.48 -1.81 15.08
N LYS A 42 -16.88 -2.85 15.82
CA LYS A 42 -16.94 -2.80 17.29
C LYS A 42 -15.88 -3.63 18.00
N THR A 43 -15.30 -4.63 17.33
CA THR A 43 -14.33 -5.49 17.99
C THR A 43 -13.08 -4.70 18.37
N THR A 44 -12.47 -5.14 19.47
CA THR A 44 -11.14 -4.73 19.91
C THR A 44 -10.14 -5.88 19.78
N ASP A 45 -10.60 -7.06 19.37
CA ASP A 45 -9.76 -8.21 19.12
C ASP A 45 -9.20 -8.14 17.70
N ALA A 46 -7.89 -8.31 17.60
CA ALA A 46 -7.16 -8.22 16.36
C ALA A 46 -7.60 -9.30 15.35
N ASP A 47 -7.63 -10.57 15.79
CA ASP A 47 -7.97 -11.68 14.92
C ASP A 47 -9.41 -11.58 14.42
N GLU A 48 -10.35 -11.19 15.29
CA GLU A 48 -11.73 -10.92 14.89
C GLU A 48 -11.85 -9.76 13.89
N LEU A 49 -11.02 -8.72 14.00
CA LEU A 49 -11.02 -7.58 13.09
C LEU A 49 -10.61 -8.00 11.67
N VAL A 50 -9.50 -8.74 11.55
CA VAL A 50 -9.01 -9.24 10.26
C VAL A 50 -9.95 -10.27 9.67
N ASP A 51 -10.48 -11.19 10.48
CA ASP A 51 -11.42 -12.22 10.01
C ASP A 51 -12.68 -11.58 9.43
N ALA A 52 -13.29 -10.61 10.14
CA ALA A 52 -14.45 -9.89 9.65
C ALA A 52 -14.15 -9.13 8.35
N ALA A 53 -13.02 -8.41 8.27
CA ALA A 53 -12.61 -7.70 7.07
C ALA A 53 -12.38 -8.64 5.88
N THR A 54 -11.76 -9.80 6.12
CA THR A 54 -11.47 -10.80 5.09
C THR A 54 -12.76 -11.42 4.54
N GLN A 55 -13.71 -11.77 5.41
CA GLN A 55 -14.99 -12.29 4.99
C GLN A 55 -15.82 -11.24 4.23
N LEU A 56 -15.77 -9.98 4.65
CA LEU A 56 -16.46 -8.87 3.98
C LEU A 56 -15.85 -8.54 2.60
N ALA A 57 -14.54 -8.70 2.44
CA ALA A 57 -13.81 -8.42 1.20
C ALA A 57 -14.30 -9.25 0.00
N ASP A 58 -14.86 -10.44 0.22
CA ASP A 58 -15.41 -11.31 -0.82
C ASP A 58 -16.92 -11.57 -0.66
N PHE A 59 -17.58 -10.81 0.22
CA PHE A 59 -18.98 -11.04 0.55
C PHE A 59 -19.90 -10.63 -0.60
N HIS A 60 -20.84 -11.52 -0.93
CA HIS A 60 -21.88 -11.24 -1.91
C HIS A 60 -23.21 -11.09 -1.15
N LEU A 61 -23.67 -9.85 -0.99
CA LEU A 61 -24.85 -9.53 -0.19
C LEU A 61 -26.16 -9.86 -0.92
N ASP A 62 -26.20 -9.65 -2.22
CA ASP A 62 -27.36 -9.99 -3.04
C ASP A 62 -27.47 -11.49 -3.29
N SER A 63 -28.72 -11.91 -3.51
CA SER A 63 -29.06 -13.25 -4.00
C SER A 63 -30.02 -13.12 -5.18
N ASP A 64 -30.29 -14.25 -5.85
CA ASP A 64 -31.26 -14.30 -6.96
C ASP A 64 -32.68 -13.82 -6.57
N TYR A 65 -33.02 -13.82 -5.27
CA TYR A 65 -34.37 -13.54 -4.77
C TYR A 65 -34.48 -12.31 -3.85
N VAL A 66 -33.35 -11.81 -3.33
CA VAL A 66 -33.30 -10.66 -2.42
C VAL A 66 -32.15 -9.76 -2.84
N THR A 67 -32.48 -8.50 -3.13
CA THR A 67 -31.52 -7.44 -3.46
C THR A 67 -31.53 -6.37 -2.37
N PHE A 68 -30.35 -5.98 -1.90
CA PHE A 68 -30.20 -4.90 -0.93
C PHE A 68 -29.78 -3.62 -1.68
N PRO A 69 -30.61 -2.58 -1.76
CA PRO A 69 -30.36 -1.47 -2.69
C PRO A 69 -29.23 -0.51 -2.28
N HIS A 70 -28.79 -0.56 -1.03
CA HIS A 70 -27.75 0.32 -0.48
C HIS A 70 -26.59 -0.52 0.03
N GLN A 71 -25.44 -0.46 -0.65
CA GLN A 71 -24.29 -1.31 -0.34
C GLN A 71 -22.98 -0.59 -0.59
N TYR A 72 -22.09 -0.62 0.40
CA TYR A 72 -20.69 -0.33 0.16
C TYR A 72 -20.05 -1.44 -0.66
N SER A 73 -19.05 -1.07 -1.47
CA SER A 73 -18.29 -2.02 -2.25
C SER A 73 -17.33 -2.84 -1.37
N ASN A 74 -16.89 -3.99 -1.87
CA ASN A 74 -15.92 -4.82 -1.16
C ASN A 74 -14.62 -4.06 -0.80
N ALA A 75 -14.18 -3.15 -1.67
CA ALA A 75 -13.01 -2.30 -1.44
C ALA A 75 -13.21 -1.34 -0.25
N ASP A 76 -14.44 -0.90 0.01
CA ASP A 76 -14.74 0.00 1.13
C ASP A 76 -14.53 -0.70 2.49
N TYR A 77 -14.72 -2.02 2.57
CA TYR A 77 -14.45 -2.77 3.80
C TYR A 77 -12.95 -2.83 4.13
N TYR A 78 -12.07 -2.80 3.12
CA TYR A 78 -10.62 -2.62 3.34
C TYR A 78 -10.30 -1.24 3.92
N LEU A 79 -10.99 -0.18 3.47
CA LEU A 79 -10.80 1.17 4.03
C LEU A 79 -11.27 1.24 5.48
N LEU A 80 -12.41 0.62 5.77
CA LEU A 80 -12.93 0.53 7.12
C LEU A 80 -11.97 -0.26 8.03
N PHE A 81 -11.48 -1.40 7.56
CA PHE A 81 -10.47 -2.20 8.23
C PHE A 81 -9.20 -1.40 8.55
N MET A 82 -8.61 -0.71 7.58
CA MET A 82 -7.43 0.13 7.79
C MET A 82 -7.68 1.20 8.86
N SER A 83 -8.84 1.86 8.78
CA SER A 83 -9.19 2.93 9.73
C SER A 83 -9.38 2.39 11.15
N ARG A 84 -10.05 1.23 11.28
CA ARG A 84 -10.24 0.54 12.56
C ARG A 84 -8.93 0.05 13.15
N MET A 85 -8.03 -0.48 12.33
CA MET A 85 -6.69 -0.89 12.79
C MET A 85 -5.90 0.29 13.34
N LEU A 86 -5.89 1.42 12.64
CA LEU A 86 -5.23 2.64 13.11
C LEU A 86 -5.89 3.15 14.40
N GLU A 87 -7.21 3.07 14.52
CA GLU A 87 -7.92 3.45 15.74
C GLU A 87 -7.54 2.59 16.95
N LEU A 88 -7.44 1.26 16.78
CA LEU A 88 -7.00 0.34 17.84
C LEU A 88 -5.55 0.60 18.30
N HIS A 89 -4.77 1.33 17.49
CA HIS A 89 -3.40 1.75 17.78
C HIS A 89 -3.30 3.24 18.19
N ASP A 90 -4.40 3.85 18.64
CA ASP A 90 -4.47 5.27 19.04
C ASP A 90 -4.11 6.26 17.90
N GLN A 91 -4.16 5.83 16.65
CA GLN A 91 -3.90 6.62 15.44
C GLN A 91 -5.17 6.94 14.63
N GLY A 92 -6.35 6.70 15.20
CA GLY A 92 -7.63 6.95 14.50
C GLY A 92 -7.83 8.39 14.04
N ASN A 93 -7.18 9.38 14.69
CA ASN A 93 -7.24 10.79 14.29
C ASN A 93 -6.35 11.14 13.08
N GLN A 94 -5.48 10.22 12.66
CA GLN A 94 -4.58 10.42 11.52
C GLN A 94 -5.30 10.23 10.18
N VAL A 95 -6.48 9.61 10.21
CA VAL A 95 -7.30 9.37 9.03
C VAL A 95 -8.74 9.80 9.29
N MET A 96 -9.42 10.26 8.24
CA MET A 96 -10.84 10.55 8.29
C MET A 96 -11.56 9.76 7.20
N LEU A 97 -12.54 8.95 7.58
CA LEU A 97 -13.43 8.30 6.63
C LEU A 97 -14.61 9.21 6.30
N GLN A 98 -14.83 9.43 5.02
CA GLN A 98 -15.98 10.14 4.49
C GLN A 98 -16.83 9.17 3.69
N SER A 99 -18.13 9.14 3.99
CA SER A 99 -19.13 8.48 3.14
C SER A 99 -19.81 9.54 2.27
N ARG A 100 -20.09 9.20 1.02
CA ARG A 100 -20.86 10.05 0.12
C ARG A 100 -22.29 9.52 0.02
N ASP A 101 -23.26 10.28 0.52
CA ASP A 101 -24.67 9.86 0.55
C ASP A 101 -25.27 9.52 -0.83
N ALA A 102 -24.71 10.06 -1.92
CA ALA A 102 -25.22 9.86 -3.27
C ALA A 102 -24.78 8.53 -3.91
N HIS A 103 -23.60 8.01 -3.54
CA HIS A 103 -22.97 6.82 -4.06
C HIS A 103 -22.25 6.18 -2.88
N GLU A 104 -22.71 5.04 -2.36
CA GLU A 104 -22.12 4.35 -1.20
C GLU A 104 -20.65 3.96 -1.46
N GLU A 105 -19.75 4.95 -1.41
CA GLU A 105 -18.31 4.89 -1.63
C GLU A 105 -17.67 5.53 -0.41
N LEU A 106 -16.72 4.83 0.19
CA LEU A 106 -15.88 5.37 1.23
C LEU A 106 -14.63 6.01 0.61
N VAL A 107 -14.28 7.16 1.16
CA VAL A 107 -13.03 7.85 0.86
C VAL A 107 -12.32 8.06 2.17
N GLN A 108 -11.05 7.68 2.23
CA GLN A 108 -10.20 7.99 3.36
C GLN A 108 -9.36 9.22 3.05
N GLN A 109 -9.29 10.13 4.00
CA GLN A 109 -8.42 11.28 3.95
C GLN A 109 -7.29 11.13 4.96
N LEU A 110 -6.04 11.26 4.55
CA LEU A 110 -4.92 11.41 5.48
C LEU A 110 -4.97 12.83 6.07
N THR A 111 -5.22 12.94 7.38
CA THR A 111 -5.44 14.22 8.07
C THR A 111 -4.33 15.26 7.77
N PRO A 112 -3.03 14.91 7.78
CA PRO A 112 -1.97 15.90 7.54
C PRO A 112 -1.99 16.51 6.13
N LEU A 113 -2.50 15.81 5.12
CA LEU A 113 -2.55 16.29 3.73
C LEU A 113 -3.79 17.14 3.41
N GLY A 114 -4.79 17.16 4.30
CA GLY A 114 -6.07 17.81 3.99
C GLY A 114 -6.71 17.21 2.72
N ASP A 115 -7.32 18.06 1.91
CA ASP A 115 -8.02 17.66 0.68
C ASP A 115 -7.11 17.03 -0.39
N ARG A 116 -5.78 17.17 -0.24
CA ARG A 116 -4.78 16.60 -1.16
C ARG A 116 -4.42 15.15 -0.84
N GLY A 117 -4.97 14.60 0.23
CA GLY A 117 -4.73 13.23 0.67
C GLY A 117 -6.00 12.40 0.65
N ALA A 118 -6.80 12.47 -0.42
CA ALA A 118 -8.00 11.66 -0.57
C ALA A 118 -7.67 10.35 -1.32
N PHE A 119 -8.01 9.23 -0.70
CA PHE A 119 -7.66 7.89 -1.18
C PHE A 119 -8.85 6.95 -1.11
N ASN A 120 -8.84 5.93 -1.96
CA ASN A 120 -9.70 4.78 -1.80
C ASN A 120 -9.06 3.48 -2.29
N PHE A 121 -9.58 2.35 -1.81
CA PHE A 121 -9.18 1.06 -2.36
C PHE A 121 -9.87 0.80 -3.69
N ARG A 122 -9.16 0.10 -4.58
CA ARG A 122 -9.69 -0.47 -5.82
C ARG A 122 -9.36 -1.95 -5.86
N VAL A 123 -10.36 -2.77 -6.15
CA VAL A 123 -10.19 -4.23 -6.29
C VAL A 123 -9.22 -4.52 -7.42
N GLU A 124 -8.27 -5.41 -7.15
CA GLU A 124 -7.39 -5.94 -8.17
C GLU A 124 -8.10 -7.08 -8.92
N THR A 125 -8.16 -6.97 -10.25
CA THR A 125 -9.01 -7.83 -11.09
C THR A 125 -8.31 -9.06 -11.65
N SER A 126 -6.99 -9.17 -11.48
CA SER A 126 -6.24 -10.38 -11.83
C SER A 126 -6.41 -11.50 -10.80
N GLU A 127 -5.85 -12.67 -11.12
CA GLU A 127 -5.81 -13.85 -10.24
C GLU A 127 -5.05 -13.62 -8.92
N ASN A 128 -4.36 -12.48 -8.78
CA ASN A 128 -3.72 -12.10 -7.52
C ASN A 128 -4.74 -11.74 -6.44
N GLY A 129 -5.94 -11.28 -6.82
CA GLY A 129 -6.95 -10.77 -5.89
C GLY A 129 -6.44 -9.58 -5.07
N GLY A 130 -7.16 -9.22 -3.99
CA GLY A 130 -6.79 -8.12 -3.11
C GLY A 130 -7.16 -6.74 -3.67
N VAL A 131 -6.51 -5.69 -3.15
CA VAL A 131 -6.84 -4.30 -3.45
C VAL A 131 -5.59 -3.42 -3.55
N PHE A 132 -5.71 -2.32 -4.30
CA PHE A 132 -4.74 -1.23 -4.34
C PHE A 132 -5.27 0.01 -3.62
N TYR A 133 -4.48 0.57 -2.71
CA TYR A 133 -4.79 1.85 -2.08
C TYR A 133 -4.34 3.00 -3.00
N ARG A 134 -5.29 3.76 -3.51
CA ARG A 134 -5.09 4.65 -4.65
C ARG A 134 -5.44 6.09 -4.31
N GLU A 135 -4.57 7.02 -4.68
CA GLU A 135 -4.83 8.47 -4.60
C GLU A 135 -5.83 8.86 -5.70
N ARG A 136 -6.82 9.69 -5.36
CA ARG A 136 -7.98 9.93 -6.24
C ARG A 136 -7.71 10.86 -7.42
N VAL A 137 -6.80 11.82 -7.29
CA VAL A 137 -6.57 12.87 -8.30
C VAL A 137 -5.66 12.36 -9.42
N THR A 138 -4.50 11.84 -9.03
CA THR A 138 -3.44 11.31 -9.89
C THR A 138 -3.69 9.85 -10.29
N GLY A 139 -4.43 9.11 -9.46
CA GLY A 139 -4.63 7.69 -9.66
C GLY A 139 -3.40 6.84 -9.31
N GLN A 140 -2.46 7.36 -8.52
CA GLN A 140 -1.29 6.59 -8.06
C GLN A 140 -1.69 5.54 -7.02
N SER A 141 -1.35 4.27 -7.28
CA SER A 141 -1.59 3.14 -6.38
C SER A 141 -0.40 2.95 -5.45
N LEU A 142 -0.50 3.48 -4.23
CA LEU A 142 0.63 3.56 -3.29
C LEU A 142 1.07 2.21 -2.73
N PHE A 143 0.12 1.29 -2.54
CA PHE A 143 0.42 -0.05 -2.08
C PHE A 143 -0.68 -1.03 -2.47
N TYR A 144 -0.33 -2.31 -2.41
CA TYR A 144 -1.19 -3.47 -2.56
C TYR A 144 -1.42 -4.14 -1.21
N LEU A 145 -2.65 -4.61 -0.98
CA LEU A 145 -3.04 -5.37 0.20
C LEU A 145 -3.89 -6.58 -0.20
N ASN A 146 -3.54 -7.75 0.32
CA ASN A 146 -4.35 -8.96 0.24
C ASN A 146 -4.50 -9.56 1.65
N LEU A 147 -5.74 -9.60 2.16
CA LEU A 147 -6.03 -10.09 3.50
C LEU A 147 -5.89 -11.61 3.59
N GLU A 148 -6.42 -12.34 2.62
CA GLU A 148 -6.40 -13.81 2.59
C GLU A 148 -4.95 -14.34 2.52
N ARG A 149 -4.13 -13.76 1.63
CA ARG A 149 -2.73 -14.14 1.44
C ARG A 149 -1.77 -13.49 2.45
N LYS A 150 -2.29 -12.66 3.35
CA LYS A 150 -1.52 -11.88 4.33
C LYS A 150 -0.32 -11.14 3.70
N MET A 151 -0.59 -10.40 2.63
CA MET A 151 0.43 -9.75 1.81
C MET A 151 0.22 -8.24 1.73
N PHE A 152 1.29 -7.48 1.96
CA PHE A 152 1.32 -6.03 1.78
C PHE A 152 2.58 -5.62 1.00
N ARG A 153 2.45 -4.80 -0.04
CA ARG A 153 3.59 -4.34 -0.86
C ARG A 153 3.45 -2.86 -1.17
N PHE A 154 4.45 -2.05 -0.83
CA PHE A 154 4.50 -0.66 -1.29
C PHE A 154 4.94 -0.56 -2.75
N ASN A 155 4.48 0.48 -3.42
CA ASN A 155 4.86 0.85 -4.78
C ASN A 155 5.81 2.06 -4.75
N SER A 156 7.10 1.83 -4.95
CA SER A 156 8.14 2.87 -5.03
C SER A 156 7.84 3.95 -6.07
N HIS A 157 7.37 3.56 -7.26
CA HIS A 157 7.06 4.49 -8.34
C HIS A 157 5.94 5.44 -7.90
N ALA A 158 4.82 4.88 -7.43
CA ALA A 158 3.67 5.66 -7.02
C ALA A 158 3.97 6.59 -5.82
N LEU A 159 4.74 6.10 -4.85
CA LEU A 159 5.20 6.91 -3.71
C LEU A 159 6.10 8.06 -4.15
N THR A 160 7.05 7.78 -5.06
CA THR A 160 7.95 8.81 -5.61
C THR A 160 7.16 9.85 -6.39
N GLN A 161 6.30 9.40 -7.31
CA GLN A 161 5.52 10.30 -8.15
C GLN A 161 4.61 11.21 -7.31
N LEU A 162 3.85 10.65 -6.37
CA LEU A 162 2.94 11.45 -5.57
C LEU A 162 3.67 12.38 -4.61
N PHE A 163 4.57 11.85 -3.79
CA PHE A 163 5.10 12.58 -2.64
C PHE A 163 6.37 13.37 -2.91
N VAL A 164 7.21 12.89 -3.84
CA VAL A 164 8.51 13.51 -4.16
C VAL A 164 8.40 14.43 -5.37
N ILE A 165 7.44 14.19 -6.27
CA ILE A 165 7.24 14.99 -7.49
C ILE A 165 5.98 15.86 -7.37
N ASP A 166 4.79 15.27 -7.31
CA ASP A 166 3.53 15.99 -7.48
C ASP A 166 3.21 16.93 -6.30
N LEU A 167 3.47 16.47 -5.07
CA LEU A 167 3.20 17.24 -3.86
C LEU A 167 4.37 18.14 -3.41
N HIS A 168 5.55 18.01 -4.02
CA HIS A 168 6.79 18.62 -3.54
C HIS A 168 6.69 20.13 -3.33
N ASP A 169 6.19 20.86 -4.32
CA ASP A 169 6.14 22.32 -4.30
C ASP A 169 4.96 22.86 -3.48
N THR A 170 4.00 22.01 -3.12
CA THR A 170 2.74 22.46 -2.52
C THR A 170 2.58 22.00 -1.07
N VAL A 171 3.26 20.94 -0.66
CA VAL A 171 3.15 20.32 0.68
C VAL A 171 4.53 20.31 1.34
N PRO A 172 4.66 20.83 2.58
CA PRO A 172 5.94 20.77 3.31
C PRO A 172 6.44 19.33 3.49
N ALA A 173 7.76 19.13 3.41
CA ALA A 173 8.38 17.81 3.54
C ALA A 173 8.01 17.09 4.86
N GLU A 174 7.91 17.82 5.98
CA GLU A 174 7.48 17.24 7.28
C GLU A 174 6.02 16.75 7.25
N THR A 175 5.15 17.45 6.53
CA THR A 175 3.75 17.03 6.33
C THR A 175 3.70 15.77 5.47
N VAL A 176 4.51 15.71 4.40
CA VAL A 176 4.64 14.49 3.57
C VAL A 176 5.14 13.32 4.42
N LYS A 177 6.21 13.54 5.19
CA LYS A 177 6.79 12.52 6.07
C LYS A 177 5.78 11.99 7.08
N THR A 178 5.06 12.88 7.76
CA THR A 178 4.00 12.49 8.71
C THR A 178 2.92 11.66 8.02
N SER A 179 2.57 12.00 6.79
CA SER A 179 1.52 11.30 6.02
C SER A 179 1.97 9.90 5.62
N VAL A 180 3.20 9.75 5.14
CA VAL A 180 3.80 8.46 4.79
C VAL A 180 4.01 7.60 6.03
N GLN A 181 4.33 8.21 7.17
CA GLN A 181 4.47 7.48 8.44
C GLN A 181 3.17 6.75 8.83
N ILE A 182 1.99 7.33 8.57
CA ILE A 182 0.70 6.67 8.80
C ILE A 182 0.61 5.36 7.99
N LEU A 183 1.04 5.38 6.73
CA LEU A 183 1.02 4.21 5.86
C LEU A 183 2.04 3.15 6.34
N VAL A 184 3.23 3.59 6.74
CA VAL A 184 4.26 2.72 7.31
C VAL A 184 3.80 2.08 8.62
N ASP A 185 3.13 2.85 9.49
CA ASP A 185 2.60 2.34 10.75
C ASP A 185 1.51 1.31 10.51
N PHE A 186 0.56 1.56 9.60
CA PHE A 186 -0.42 0.56 9.19
C PHE A 186 0.24 -0.74 8.70
N ALA A 187 1.23 -0.64 7.81
CA ALA A 187 1.97 -1.80 7.33
C ALA A 187 2.78 -2.50 8.45
N ARG A 188 3.29 -1.74 9.43
CA ARG A 188 3.98 -2.29 10.61
C ARG A 188 3.01 -3.09 11.48
N TYR A 189 1.83 -2.56 11.78
CA TYR A 189 0.81 -3.28 12.57
C TYR A 189 0.41 -4.59 11.88
N LEU A 190 0.17 -4.56 10.56
CA LEU A 190 -0.06 -5.78 9.77
C LEU A 190 1.05 -6.83 9.94
N LYS A 191 2.31 -6.38 9.95
CA LYS A 191 3.47 -7.27 10.13
C LYS A 191 3.57 -7.83 11.55
N GLU A 192 3.51 -6.94 12.54
CA GLU A 192 3.84 -7.25 13.94
C GLU A 192 2.70 -8.01 14.64
N ASP A 193 1.46 -7.58 14.43
CA ASP A 193 0.31 -8.13 15.15
C ASP A 193 -0.36 -9.27 14.38
N TYR A 194 -0.29 -9.25 13.05
CA TYR A 194 -1.06 -10.19 12.20
C TYR A 194 -0.20 -11.13 11.37
N GLY A 195 1.13 -10.96 11.41
CA GLY A 195 2.10 -11.80 10.72
C GLY A 195 2.08 -11.66 9.20
N TYR A 196 1.72 -10.48 8.67
CA TYR A 196 1.72 -10.25 7.23
C TYR A 196 3.15 -10.24 6.68
N SER A 197 3.29 -10.76 5.46
CA SER A 197 4.46 -10.49 4.63
C SER A 197 4.37 -9.06 4.14
N VAL A 198 5.28 -8.19 4.60
CA VAL A 198 5.31 -6.77 4.24
C VAL A 198 6.62 -6.43 3.55
N ASP A 199 6.52 -5.87 2.34
CA ASP A 199 7.63 -5.18 1.67
C ASP A 199 7.48 -3.67 1.88
N PHE A 200 8.33 -3.10 2.74
CA PHE A 200 8.40 -1.66 2.99
C PHE A 200 9.04 -0.90 1.81
N ASN A 201 9.75 -1.60 0.93
CA ASN A 201 10.35 -1.07 -0.29
C ASN A 201 11.18 0.22 -0.02
N ILE A 202 10.94 1.29 -0.78
CA ILE A 202 11.62 2.59 -0.66
C ILE A 202 11.51 3.24 0.75
N LEU A 203 10.55 2.78 1.57
CA LEU A 203 10.29 3.27 2.92
C LEU A 203 10.98 2.43 4.02
N ASP A 204 11.60 1.31 3.69
CA ASP A 204 12.31 0.48 4.67
C ASP A 204 13.54 1.23 5.17
N ALA A 205 13.66 1.46 6.48
CA ALA A 205 14.77 2.19 7.10
C ALA A 205 15.86 1.29 7.70
N ALA A 206 15.77 -0.03 7.50
CA ALA A 206 16.78 -0.94 8.01
C ALA A 206 18.13 -0.71 7.30
N ASN A 207 19.23 -0.58 8.06
CA ASN A 207 20.57 -0.35 7.49
C ASN A 207 21.08 -1.47 6.57
N ARG A 208 20.41 -2.63 6.58
CA ARG A 208 20.70 -3.77 5.71
C ARG A 208 19.86 -3.77 4.42
N GLN A 209 19.01 -2.77 4.23
CA GLN A 209 18.13 -2.69 3.08
C GLN A 209 18.94 -2.31 1.84
N ASN A 210 18.80 -3.14 0.81
CA ASN A 210 19.30 -2.86 -0.53
C ASN A 210 18.13 -2.40 -1.39
N TYR A 211 18.10 -1.13 -1.77
CA TYR A 211 17.12 -0.64 -2.74
C TYR A 211 17.65 -0.92 -4.15
N ALA A 212 17.18 -2.02 -4.74
CA ALA A 212 17.56 -2.40 -6.10
C ALA A 212 17.00 -1.39 -7.11
N VAL A 213 17.87 -0.87 -7.98
CA VAL A 213 17.47 0.08 -9.02
C VAL A 213 16.99 -0.63 -10.28
N HIS A 214 16.26 0.11 -11.14
CA HIS A 214 15.70 -0.40 -12.38
C HIS A 214 16.78 -0.98 -13.31
N SER A 215 17.82 -0.19 -13.57
CA SER A 215 18.87 -0.54 -14.54
C SER A 215 19.89 -1.53 -13.97
N ALA A 216 20.05 -2.66 -14.64
CA ALA A 216 21.09 -3.65 -14.30
C ALA A 216 22.51 -3.12 -14.61
N ASN A 217 22.65 -2.20 -15.56
CA ASN A 217 23.94 -1.61 -15.93
C ASN A 217 23.84 -0.09 -15.91
N LEU A 218 24.14 0.49 -14.75
CA LEU A 218 24.05 1.93 -14.54
C LEU A 218 25.02 2.68 -15.48
N PRO A 219 24.56 3.68 -16.24
CA PRO A 219 25.44 4.48 -17.08
C PRO A 219 26.51 5.20 -16.23
N ALA A 220 27.75 5.24 -16.71
CA ALA A 220 28.86 5.87 -15.99
C ALA A 220 28.58 7.32 -15.59
N GLY A 221 27.85 8.06 -16.43
CA GLY A 221 27.48 9.45 -16.18
C GLY A 221 26.61 9.66 -14.94
N VAL A 222 25.86 8.66 -14.48
CA VAL A 222 24.97 8.79 -13.31
C VAL A 222 25.77 9.04 -12.04
N VAL A 223 26.85 8.26 -11.82
CA VAL A 223 27.71 8.42 -10.63
C VAL A 223 28.58 9.66 -10.75
N ASP A 224 29.07 10.00 -11.95
CA ASP A 224 29.82 11.23 -12.19
C ASP A 224 28.98 12.49 -11.89
N GLN A 225 27.69 12.47 -12.26
CA GLN A 225 26.76 13.54 -11.93
C GLN A 225 26.55 13.66 -10.43
N LEU A 226 26.44 12.54 -9.71
CA LEU A 226 26.37 12.56 -8.24
C LEU A 226 27.62 13.23 -7.64
N PHE A 227 28.81 12.94 -8.16
CA PHE A 227 30.05 13.56 -7.72
C PHE A 227 30.04 15.08 -7.92
N VAL A 228 29.65 15.54 -9.11
CA VAL A 228 29.56 16.97 -9.42
C VAL A 228 28.52 17.68 -8.56
N THR A 229 27.34 17.07 -8.39
CA THR A 229 26.23 17.66 -7.63
C THR A 229 26.53 17.68 -6.13
N ALA A 230 27.14 16.63 -5.57
CA ALA A 230 27.56 16.60 -4.17
C ALA A 230 28.62 17.67 -3.86
N ALA A 231 29.65 17.81 -4.72
CA ALA A 231 30.70 18.81 -4.55
C ALA A 231 30.17 20.25 -4.59
N LYS A 232 29.14 20.53 -5.40
CA LYS A 232 28.46 21.84 -5.43
C LYS A 232 27.66 22.14 -4.16
N ASN A 233 27.33 21.12 -3.37
CA ASN A 233 26.56 21.21 -2.14
C ASN A 233 27.42 20.91 -0.89
N ASP A 234 28.76 21.04 -1.02
CA ASP A 234 29.73 20.85 0.07
C ASP A 234 29.78 19.43 0.68
N TYR A 235 29.30 18.42 -0.04
CA TYR A 235 29.43 17.01 0.35
C TYR A 235 30.57 16.32 -0.40
N MET A 236 31.30 15.45 0.32
CA MET A 236 32.40 14.68 -0.25
C MET A 236 31.94 13.27 -0.62
N LEU A 237 32.08 12.93 -1.91
CA LEU A 237 31.99 11.54 -2.36
C LEU A 237 33.31 10.82 -2.10
N THR A 238 33.22 9.61 -1.61
CA THR A 238 34.32 8.66 -1.46
C THR A 238 34.00 7.38 -2.23
N ASN A 239 35.01 6.55 -2.48
CA ASN A 239 34.77 5.26 -3.12
C ASN A 239 33.87 4.39 -2.25
N GLY A 240 32.86 3.79 -2.87
CA GLY A 240 31.95 2.85 -2.22
C GLY A 240 32.66 1.58 -1.74
N VAL A 241 31.90 0.72 -1.07
CA VAL A 241 32.38 -0.58 -0.56
C VAL A 241 33.03 -1.38 -1.71
N ASN A 242 34.22 -1.95 -1.45
CA ASN A 242 35.02 -2.71 -2.43
C ASN A 242 35.48 -1.95 -3.69
N GLY A 243 35.36 -0.60 -3.72
CA GLY A 243 35.82 0.22 -4.84
C GLY A 243 34.91 0.26 -6.07
N ASN A 244 33.73 -0.37 -6.00
CA ASN A 244 32.77 -0.49 -7.11
C ASN A 244 31.49 0.31 -6.83
N GLY A 245 31.63 1.63 -6.71
CA GLY A 245 30.51 2.51 -6.40
C GLY A 245 30.94 3.83 -5.76
N ALA A 246 29.97 4.55 -5.22
CA ALA A 246 30.16 5.80 -4.51
C ALA A 246 29.53 5.75 -3.12
N ARG A 247 30.18 6.42 -2.17
CA ARG A 247 29.72 6.65 -0.80
C ARG A 247 29.66 8.14 -0.55
N ILE A 248 28.55 8.61 0.01
CA ILE A 248 28.38 9.99 0.45
C ILE A 248 27.96 10.01 1.92
N ALA A 249 28.71 10.73 2.74
CA ALA A 249 28.31 11.06 4.10
C ALA A 249 27.50 12.35 4.06
N LEU A 250 26.23 12.25 4.45
CA LEU A 250 25.32 13.37 4.60
C LEU A 250 25.36 13.88 6.05
N ASP A 251 24.58 14.92 6.34
CA ASP A 251 24.48 15.45 7.69
C ASP A 251 23.80 14.47 8.66
N LYS A 252 23.92 14.74 9.96
CA LYS A 252 23.25 13.99 11.04
C LYS A 252 23.59 12.49 11.07
N GLY A 253 24.77 12.10 10.56
CA GLY A 253 25.25 10.71 10.59
C GLY A 253 24.57 9.79 9.58
N VAL A 254 23.88 10.34 8.57
CA VAL A 254 23.32 9.57 7.46
C VAL A 254 24.40 9.30 6.42
N VAL A 255 24.53 8.05 5.99
CA VAL A 255 25.47 7.65 4.93
C VAL A 255 24.68 6.94 3.83
N VAL A 256 24.92 7.34 2.59
CA VAL A 256 24.34 6.69 1.41
C VAL A 256 25.45 6.05 0.60
N ASP A 257 25.23 4.80 0.20
CA ASP A 257 26.08 4.09 -0.74
C ASP A 257 25.28 3.76 -2.00
N ILE A 258 25.91 3.89 -3.16
CA ILE A 258 25.46 3.31 -4.43
C ILE A 258 26.57 2.41 -4.96
N PHE A 259 26.29 1.14 -5.16
CA PHE A 259 27.30 0.18 -5.59
C PHE A 259 26.71 -0.97 -6.41
N ASN A 260 27.60 -1.64 -7.13
CA ASN A 260 27.24 -2.84 -7.88
C ASN A 260 27.33 -4.07 -6.97
N ASN A 261 26.18 -4.60 -6.56
CA ASN A 261 26.05 -5.80 -5.75
C ASN A 261 26.16 -7.06 -6.62
N GLN A 262 27.37 -7.34 -7.12
CA GLN A 262 27.60 -8.53 -7.94
C GLN A 262 27.50 -9.81 -7.10
N LEU A 263 26.35 -10.46 -7.14
CA LEU A 263 26.18 -11.87 -6.79
C LEU A 263 26.10 -12.67 -8.10
N GLU A 264 26.99 -13.64 -8.27
CA GLU A 264 26.93 -14.65 -9.34
C GLU A 264 26.89 -14.13 -10.80
N GLY A 265 27.58 -13.01 -11.09
CA GLY A 265 27.87 -12.60 -12.47
C GLY A 265 26.79 -11.81 -13.19
N GLN A 266 25.71 -11.40 -12.50
CA GLN A 266 24.82 -10.34 -12.97
C GLN A 266 25.01 -9.08 -12.12
N PRO A 267 25.31 -7.92 -12.74
CA PRO A 267 25.37 -6.66 -12.02
C PRO A 267 23.98 -6.28 -11.54
N GLU A 268 23.85 -6.07 -10.23
CA GLU A 268 22.65 -5.50 -9.61
C GLU A 268 23.06 -4.23 -8.88
N TRP A 269 22.76 -3.08 -9.45
CA TRP A 269 23.01 -1.81 -8.77
C TRP A 269 22.01 -1.62 -7.64
N VAL A 270 22.53 -1.27 -6.47
CA VAL A 270 21.73 -1.04 -5.27
C VAL A 270 22.14 0.26 -4.62
N LEU A 271 21.15 0.89 -4.00
CA LEU A 271 21.35 1.96 -3.02
C LEU A 271 21.21 1.38 -1.62
N THR A 272 21.97 1.90 -0.66
CA THR A 272 21.77 1.62 0.77
C THR A 272 21.83 2.90 1.56
N VAL A 273 20.99 3.02 2.58
CA VAL A 273 21.01 4.13 3.53
C VAL A 273 21.37 3.58 4.90
N HIS A 274 22.31 4.24 5.58
CA HIS A 274 22.73 3.89 6.92
C HIS A 274 22.61 5.10 7.84
N ASP A 275 21.90 4.93 8.95
CA ASP A 275 21.92 5.86 10.08
C ASP A 275 22.05 5.09 11.40
N GLU A 276 22.56 5.72 12.47
CA GLU A 276 22.81 5.02 13.74
C GLU A 276 21.54 4.42 14.37
N ASN A 277 20.36 4.97 14.06
CA ASN A 277 19.11 4.59 14.69
C ASN A 277 18.20 3.72 13.80
N GLN A 278 18.57 3.44 12.55
CA GLN A 278 17.73 2.74 11.56
C GLN A 278 16.37 3.42 11.38
N LYS A 279 16.39 4.74 11.16
CA LYS A 279 15.20 5.60 11.04
C LYS A 279 15.14 6.38 9.75
N VAL A 280 16.18 6.34 8.93
CA VAL A 280 16.24 7.09 7.67
C VAL A 280 16.19 6.12 6.50
N SER A 281 15.07 6.15 5.77
CA SER A 281 14.90 5.41 4.51
C SER A 281 15.47 6.18 3.30
N TRP A 282 15.56 5.54 2.14
CA TRP A 282 15.85 6.25 0.89
C TRP A 282 14.82 7.35 0.60
N PHE A 283 13.54 7.08 0.87
CA PHE A 283 12.49 8.09 0.74
C PHE A 283 12.74 9.32 1.63
N ASP A 284 13.17 9.12 2.89
CA ASP A 284 13.57 10.23 3.77
C ASP A 284 14.72 11.06 3.20
N VAL A 285 15.69 10.41 2.55
CA VAL A 285 16.82 11.09 1.90
C VAL A 285 16.31 12.00 0.77
N LEU A 286 15.39 11.51 -0.07
CA LEU A 286 14.80 12.30 -1.16
C LEU A 286 13.99 13.51 -0.64
N LEU A 287 13.37 13.40 0.53
CA LEU A 287 12.66 14.53 1.14
C LEU A 287 13.59 15.56 1.77
N GLN A 288 14.66 15.12 2.42
CA GLN A 288 15.52 15.98 3.25
C GLN A 288 16.68 16.62 2.49
N TYR A 289 17.18 15.99 1.42
CA TYR A 289 18.38 16.43 0.70
C TYR A 289 18.03 16.78 -0.75
N PRO A 290 17.75 18.07 -1.07
CA PRO A 290 17.32 18.49 -2.40
C PRO A 290 18.26 18.04 -3.52
N PHE A 291 19.58 18.14 -3.30
CA PHE A 291 20.55 17.75 -4.32
C PHE A 291 20.54 16.24 -4.62
N MET A 292 20.25 15.39 -3.63
CA MET A 292 20.10 13.94 -3.82
C MET A 292 18.82 13.63 -4.58
N ARG A 293 17.73 14.34 -4.24
CA ARG A 293 16.47 14.24 -4.98
C ARG A 293 16.63 14.65 -6.43
N ASP A 294 17.21 15.81 -6.69
CA ASP A 294 17.36 16.34 -8.04
C ASP A 294 18.21 15.39 -8.89
N TRP A 295 19.34 14.89 -8.34
CA TRP A 295 20.14 13.85 -8.98
C TRP A 295 19.36 12.57 -9.28
N TYR A 296 18.56 12.09 -8.31
CA TYR A 296 17.75 10.88 -8.48
C TYR A 296 16.68 11.05 -9.55
N LEU A 297 15.97 12.19 -9.55
CA LEU A 297 14.91 12.50 -10.51
C LEU A 297 15.45 12.74 -11.92
N GLU A 298 16.62 13.39 -12.06
CA GLU A 298 17.29 13.56 -13.36
C GLU A 298 17.72 12.22 -13.98
N ASN A 299 17.89 11.18 -13.16
CA ASN A 299 18.31 9.83 -13.56
C ASN A 299 17.23 8.76 -13.29
N LEU A 300 15.96 9.16 -13.14
CA LEU A 300 14.91 8.28 -12.63
C LEU A 300 14.73 7.01 -13.49
N THR A 301 14.85 7.13 -14.82
CA THR A 301 14.72 5.99 -15.75
C THR A 301 15.70 4.85 -15.43
N ASP A 302 16.87 5.17 -14.88
CA ASP A 302 17.88 4.18 -14.51
C ASP A 302 17.84 3.83 -13.02
N LEU A 303 17.62 4.83 -12.16
CA LEU A 303 17.75 4.73 -10.70
C LEU A 303 16.46 4.34 -9.99
N GLU A 304 15.31 4.35 -10.65
CA GLU A 304 14.03 4.07 -10.01
C GLU A 304 14.10 2.77 -9.20
N ILE A 305 13.74 2.84 -7.92
CA ILE A 305 13.73 1.67 -7.05
C ILE A 305 12.68 0.70 -7.55
N LYS A 306 13.04 -0.58 -7.71
CA LYS A 306 12.11 -1.63 -8.14
C LYS A 306 11.07 -1.92 -7.06
N SER A 307 9.81 -1.99 -7.48
CA SER A 307 8.72 -2.58 -6.69
C SER A 307 8.59 -4.08 -6.97
N ASP A 308 7.77 -4.79 -6.17
CA ASP A 308 7.46 -6.20 -6.39
C ASP A 308 6.91 -6.42 -7.82
N PRO A 309 7.65 -7.09 -8.72
CA PRO A 309 7.28 -7.20 -10.13
C PRO A 309 6.09 -8.14 -10.36
N LEU A 310 5.72 -8.96 -9.39
CA LEU A 310 4.53 -9.82 -9.50
C LEU A 310 3.23 -9.05 -9.26
N ILE A 311 3.33 -7.87 -8.63
CA ILE A 311 2.20 -7.04 -8.24
C ILE A 311 2.15 -5.75 -9.07
N PHE A 312 3.29 -5.14 -9.35
CA PHE A 312 3.39 -3.83 -10.01
C PHE A 312 4.10 -3.87 -11.38
N GLY A 313 4.24 -5.07 -11.96
CA GLY A 313 4.90 -5.29 -13.25
C GLY A 313 4.08 -4.94 -14.48
#